data_AF-A0A5B8U3M2-F1
#
_entry.id   AF-A0A5B8U3M2-F1
#
_cell.length_a   1.000
_cell.length_b   1.000
_cell.length_c   1.000
_cell.angle_alpha   90.00
_cell.angle_beta   90.00
_cell.angle_gamma   90.00
#
_symmetry.space_group_name_H-M   'P 1'
#
loop_
_entity.id
_entity.type
_entity.pdbx_description
1 polymer ?
#
loop_
_entity_poly.entity_id
_entity_poly.type
_entity_poly.pdbx_seq_one_letter_code
_entity_poly.pdbx_strand_id
1 'polypeptide(L)'
;MPAGRRGRADRRRPALRRPRAPLREQGLVTAPVSVGDGARVGPGAALLRGVTVGAGAVVGAHAVVSADVAPGAAVGGVPAAVPRPVRAVSRPQPAPRAPGAPGPR
;
A
#
# COMPACT_ATOMS: atom_id res chain seq x y z
N MET A 1 43.77 -2.71 -22.39
CA MET A 1 42.73 -3.72 -22.08
C MET A 1 41.63 -3.06 -21.23
N PRO A 2 40.57 -2.46 -21.81
CA PRO A 2 39.52 -1.83 -21.01
C PRO A 2 38.46 -2.84 -20.57
N ALA A 3 38.11 -2.75 -19.29
CA ALA A 3 37.26 -3.67 -18.55
C ALA A 3 35.82 -3.76 -19.08
N GLY A 4 35.28 -4.97 -19.04
CA GLY A 4 33.93 -5.32 -19.48
C GLY A 4 32.85 -4.46 -18.85
N ARG A 5 32.13 -3.75 -19.73
CA ARG A 5 30.87 -3.07 -19.45
C ARG A 5 29.81 -4.16 -19.17
N ARG A 6 29.80 -4.69 -17.93
CA ARG A 6 28.83 -5.72 -17.51
C ARG A 6 27.42 -5.20 -17.79
N GLY A 7 26.71 -5.94 -18.61
CA GLY A 7 25.42 -5.57 -19.17
C GLY A 7 24.47 -5.03 -18.12
N ARG A 8 24.10 -3.75 -18.28
CA ARG A 8 22.97 -3.14 -17.59
C ARG A 8 21.71 -3.77 -18.17
N ALA A 9 21.41 -4.97 -17.67
CA ALA A 9 20.17 -5.71 -17.75
C ALA A 9 19.29 -5.33 -18.95
N ASP A 10 19.32 -6.19 -19.97
CA ASP A 10 18.21 -6.41 -20.91
C ASP A 10 16.96 -6.85 -20.12
N ARG A 11 16.41 -5.95 -19.30
CA ARG A 11 15.04 -6.05 -18.80
C ARG A 11 14.19 -5.65 -19.99
N ARG A 12 13.97 -6.58 -20.92
CA ARG A 12 12.94 -6.48 -21.95
C ARG A 12 11.66 -6.10 -21.25
N ARG A 13 11.34 -4.80 -21.20
CA ARG A 13 10.06 -4.32 -20.71
C ARG A 13 9.06 -4.99 -21.64
N PRO A 14 8.19 -5.91 -21.16
CA PRO A 14 7.20 -6.49 -22.04
C PRO A 14 6.47 -5.32 -22.69
N ALA A 15 6.52 -5.25 -24.02
CA ALA A 15 5.91 -4.17 -24.76
C ALA A 15 4.46 -4.09 -24.31
N LEU A 16 4.06 -2.95 -23.73
CA LEU A 16 2.69 -2.74 -23.31
C LEU A 16 1.82 -2.90 -24.55
N ARG A 17 1.14 -4.05 -24.67
CA ARG A 17 0.26 -4.32 -25.81
C ARG A 17 -0.81 -3.25 -25.81
N ARG A 18 -1.06 -2.64 -26.98
CA ARG A 18 -2.18 -1.72 -27.11
C ARG A 18 -3.46 -2.48 -26.76
N PRO A 19 -4.26 -1.98 -25.80
CA PRO A 19 -5.51 -2.61 -25.47
C PRO A 19 -6.44 -2.58 -26.69
N ARG A 20 -7.20 -3.67 -26.88
CA ARG A 20 -8.09 -3.84 -28.03
C ARG A 20 -9.39 -3.03 -27.93
N ALA A 21 -9.73 -2.55 -26.73
CA ALA A 21 -10.93 -1.78 -26.43
C ALA A 21 -10.58 -0.55 -25.56
N PRO A 22 -11.35 0.55 -25.64
CA PRO A 22 -11.18 1.72 -24.76
C PRO A 22 -11.41 1.36 -23.29
N LEU A 23 -10.80 2.12 -22.36
CA LEU A 23 -10.78 1.81 -20.91
C LEU A 23 -12.17 1.51 -20.32
N ARG A 24 -13.19 2.25 -20.73
CA ARG A 24 -14.58 2.09 -20.29
C ARG A 24 -15.21 0.74 -20.67
N GLU A 25 -14.68 0.09 -21.71
CA GLU A 25 -15.09 -1.22 -22.22
C GLU A 25 -14.12 -2.33 -21.77
N GLN A 26 -13.06 -1.98 -21.02
CA GLN A 26 -12.18 -2.96 -20.39
C GLN A 26 -12.85 -3.44 -19.10
N GLY A 27 -12.88 -4.76 -18.87
CA GLY A 27 -13.43 -5.33 -17.65
C GLY A 27 -12.66 -4.90 -16.41
N LEU A 28 -13.38 -4.67 -15.30
CA LEU A 28 -12.76 -4.33 -14.01
C LEU A 28 -12.43 -5.62 -13.24
N VAL A 29 -11.15 -5.81 -12.90
CA VAL A 29 -10.71 -6.90 -12.03
C VAL A 29 -10.65 -6.38 -10.59
N THR A 30 -11.60 -6.80 -9.76
CA THR A 30 -11.68 -6.45 -8.35
C THR A 30 -11.32 -7.65 -7.47
N ALA A 31 -10.78 -7.37 -6.29
CA ALA A 31 -10.64 -8.33 -5.20
C ALA A 31 -10.72 -7.54 -3.89
N PRO A 32 -11.31 -8.12 -2.82
CA PRO A 32 -11.45 -7.45 -1.54
C PRO A 32 -10.08 -7.10 -0.96
N VAL A 33 -10.05 -6.06 -0.14
CA VAL A 33 -8.90 -5.69 0.69
C VAL A 33 -9.33 -5.84 2.14
N SER A 34 -8.54 -6.56 2.93
CA SER A 34 -8.80 -6.78 4.35
C SER A 34 -7.85 -5.95 5.18
N VAL A 35 -8.39 -5.23 6.17
CA VAL A 35 -7.61 -4.40 7.09
C VAL A 35 -7.88 -4.90 8.51
N GLY A 36 -6.84 -5.40 9.16
CA GLY A 36 -6.91 -5.93 10.52
C GLY A 36 -7.03 -4.84 11.58
N ASP A 37 -7.48 -5.24 12.77
CA ASP A 37 -7.74 -4.34 13.88
C ASP A 37 -6.52 -3.50 14.27
N GLY A 38 -6.74 -2.21 14.52
CA GLY A 38 -5.68 -1.28 14.91
C GLY A 38 -4.63 -0.98 13.84
N ALA A 39 -4.81 -1.47 12.60
CA ALA A 39 -3.96 -1.08 11.48
C ALA A 39 -4.15 0.42 11.14
N ARG A 40 -3.07 1.08 10.76
CA ARG A 40 -3.04 2.50 10.44
C ARG A 40 -2.62 2.70 9.00
N VAL A 41 -3.47 3.35 8.22
CA VAL A 41 -3.22 3.64 6.80
C VAL A 41 -2.97 5.13 6.63
N GLY A 42 -1.77 5.48 6.16
CA GLY A 42 -1.37 6.86 5.92
C GLY A 42 -2.17 7.51 4.78
N PRO A 43 -2.31 8.84 4.79
CA PRO A 43 -3.03 9.57 3.76
C PRO A 43 -2.43 9.32 2.37
N GLY A 44 -3.29 9.14 1.37
CA GLY A 44 -2.88 8.92 -0.02
C GLY A 44 -2.24 7.56 -0.31
N ALA A 45 -2.23 6.62 0.65
CA ALA A 45 -1.78 5.25 0.39
C ALA A 45 -2.76 4.51 -0.55
N ALA A 46 -2.22 3.69 -1.45
CA ALA A 46 -2.97 2.83 -2.35
C ALA A 46 -2.73 1.36 -2.00
N LEU A 47 -3.81 0.64 -1.65
CA LEU A 47 -3.80 -0.80 -1.43
C LEU A 47 -4.29 -1.49 -2.70
N LEU A 48 -3.47 -2.33 -3.32
CA LEU A 48 -3.88 -3.06 -4.52
C LEU A 48 -4.88 -4.17 -4.18
N ARG A 49 -5.65 -4.57 -5.19
CA ARG A 49 -6.66 -5.63 -5.10
C ARG A 49 -6.10 -6.89 -4.41
N GLY A 50 -6.85 -7.46 -3.47
CA GLY A 50 -6.51 -8.74 -2.84
C GLY A 50 -5.52 -8.65 -1.67
N VAL A 51 -5.05 -7.46 -1.30
CA VAL A 51 -4.10 -7.28 -0.19
C VAL A 51 -4.77 -7.45 1.17
N THR A 52 -4.10 -8.14 2.07
CA THR A 52 -4.40 -8.21 3.50
C THR A 52 -3.40 -7.39 4.30
N VAL A 53 -3.90 -6.44 5.09
CA VAL A 53 -3.12 -5.67 6.06
C VAL A 53 -3.35 -6.25 7.45
N GLY A 54 -2.31 -6.83 8.05
CA GLY A 54 -2.41 -7.45 9.37
C GLY A 54 -2.74 -6.46 10.49
N ALA A 55 -3.25 -6.99 11.61
CA ALA A 55 -3.59 -6.20 12.79
C ALA A 55 -2.38 -5.38 13.30
N GLY A 56 -2.62 -4.14 13.70
CA GLY A 56 -1.59 -3.22 14.20
C GLY A 56 -0.54 -2.77 13.17
N ALA A 57 -0.66 -3.16 11.89
CA ALA A 57 0.29 -2.75 10.86
C ALA A 57 0.23 -1.25 10.54
N VAL A 58 1.30 -0.69 9.98
CA VAL A 58 1.41 0.73 9.64
C VAL A 58 1.78 0.90 8.17
N VAL A 59 0.91 1.53 7.40
CA VAL A 59 1.16 1.91 6.01
C VAL A 59 1.50 3.40 5.95
N GLY A 60 2.66 3.74 5.40
CA GLY A 60 3.09 5.13 5.26
C GLY A 60 2.23 5.95 4.30
N ALA A 61 2.30 7.27 4.40
CA ALA A 61 1.65 8.17 3.45
C ALA A 61 2.15 7.94 2.02
N HIS A 62 1.26 8.02 1.03
CA HIS A 62 1.56 7.79 -0.39
C HIS A 62 2.22 6.42 -0.73
N ALA A 63 2.11 5.42 0.14
CA ALA A 63 2.63 4.08 -0.12
C ALA A 63 1.76 3.32 -1.14
N VAL A 64 2.39 2.50 -2.00
CA VAL A 64 1.68 1.59 -2.92
C VAL A 64 1.90 0.16 -2.49
N VAL A 65 0.91 -0.46 -1.84
CA VAL A 65 1.01 -1.80 -1.28
C VAL A 65 0.51 -2.83 -2.30
N SER A 66 1.43 -3.64 -2.81
CA SER A 66 1.15 -4.67 -3.82
C SER A 66 1.20 -6.11 -3.30
N ALA A 67 1.44 -6.31 -2.01
CA ALA A 67 1.50 -7.61 -1.34
C ALA A 67 1.02 -7.49 0.11
N ASP A 68 0.68 -8.62 0.72
CA ASP A 68 0.20 -8.66 2.10
C ASP A 68 1.20 -8.08 3.10
N VAL A 69 0.66 -7.42 4.12
CA VAL A 69 1.42 -6.81 5.21
C VAL A 69 1.22 -7.63 6.47
N ALA A 70 2.30 -8.16 7.03
CA ALA A 70 2.23 -8.92 8.28
C ALA A 70 1.70 -8.08 9.45
N PRO A 71 1.03 -8.68 10.45
CA PRO A 71 0.61 -7.99 11.67
C PRO A 71 1.78 -7.26 12.36
N GLY A 72 1.53 -6.04 12.83
CA GLY A 72 2.52 -5.19 13.50
C GLY A 72 3.65 -4.65 12.62
N ALA A 73 3.70 -5.01 11.34
CA ALA A 73 4.73 -4.56 10.42
C ALA A 73 4.46 -3.13 9.92
N ALA A 74 5.50 -2.45 9.41
CA ALA A 74 5.28 -1.22 8.64
C ALA A 74 5.90 -1.25 7.26
N VAL A 75 5.19 -0.62 6.34
CA VAL A 75 5.52 -0.56 4.92
C VAL A 75 5.36 0.88 4.41
N GLY A 76 6.17 1.25 3.42
CA GLY A 76 6.14 2.57 2.80
C GLY A 76 6.90 2.60 1.47
N GLY A 77 6.63 3.62 0.65
CA GLY A 77 7.26 3.82 -0.66
C GLY A 77 6.44 3.29 -1.83
N VAL A 78 7.00 3.42 -3.05
CA VAL A 78 6.38 3.03 -4.32
C VAL A 78 7.37 2.23 -5.18
N PRO A 79 7.16 0.91 -5.37
CA PRO A 79 6.23 0.07 -4.62
C PRO A 79 6.66 -0.04 -3.14
N ALA A 80 5.70 -0.27 -2.25
CA ALA A 80 5.97 -0.47 -0.83
C ALA A 80 6.88 -1.70 -0.67
N ALA A 81 8.14 -1.45 -0.30
CA ALA A 81 9.12 -2.51 -0.15
C ALA A 81 8.89 -3.27 1.16
N VAL A 82 9.33 -4.54 1.16
CA VAL A 82 9.24 -5.54 2.23
C VAL A 82 9.39 -4.91 3.62
N PRO A 83 8.54 -5.32 4.60
CA PRO A 83 8.44 -4.67 5.90
C PRO A 83 9.77 -4.51 6.61
N ARG A 84 10.02 -3.30 7.10
CA ARG A 84 11.00 -3.07 8.16
C ARG A 84 10.30 -3.27 9.52
N PRO A 85 10.94 -3.88 10.52
CA PRO A 85 10.38 -3.92 11.87
C PRO A 85 10.22 -2.48 12.37
N VAL A 86 8.99 -2.10 12.74
CA VAL A 86 8.74 -0.80 13.37
C VAL A 86 8.66 -0.94 14.88
N ARG A 87 9.27 0.02 15.55
CA ARG A 87 9.00 0.28 16.96
C ARG A 87 7.60 0.89 17.05
N ALA A 88 6.71 0.27 17.81
CA ALA A 88 5.34 0.76 17.96
C ALA A 88 5.34 2.20 18.49
N VAL A 89 4.95 3.16 17.66
CA VAL A 89 4.61 4.50 18.13
C VAL A 89 3.17 4.47 18.61
N SER A 90 2.98 4.24 19.89
CA SER A 90 1.69 4.41 20.57
C SER A 90 1.50 5.90 20.88
N ARG A 91 0.61 6.57 20.15
CA ARG A 91 -0.07 7.75 20.70
C ARG A 91 -1.41 7.26 21.25
N PRO A 92 -1.81 7.65 22.47
CA PRO A 92 -3.14 7.33 22.97
C PRO A 92 -4.17 7.90 21.99
N GLN A 93 -5.04 7.04 21.46
CA GLN A 93 -6.13 7.50 20.63
C GLN A 93 -7.07 8.31 21.54
N PRO A 94 -7.40 9.57 21.22
CA PRO A 94 -8.45 10.26 21.95
C PRO A 94 -9.73 9.43 21.83
N ALA A 95 -10.41 9.23 22.96
CA ALA A 95 -11.62 8.41 23.03
C ALA A 95 -12.61 8.82 21.93
N PRO A 96 -13.31 7.85 21.30
CA PRO A 96 -14.34 8.18 20.33
C PRO A 96 -15.33 9.16 20.96
N ARG A 97 -15.54 10.32 20.33
CA ARG A 97 -16.58 11.26 20.78
C ARG A 97 -17.91 10.53 20.68
N ALA A 98 -18.66 10.48 21.78
CA ALA A 98 -19.99 9.91 21.79
C ALA A 98 -20.87 10.55 20.70
N PRO A 99 -21.71 9.78 20.00
CA PRO A 99 -22.65 10.35 19.04
C PRO A 99 -23.59 11.34 19.78
N GLY A 100 -23.61 12.60 19.34
CA GLY A 100 -24.56 13.62 19.83
C GLY A 100 -23.98 14.84 20.55
N ALA A 101 -22.66 15.04 20.61
CA ALA A 101 -22.12 16.28 21.19
C ALA A 101 -22.43 17.50 20.28
N PRO A 102 -23.16 18.52 20.77
CA PRO A 102 -23.40 19.74 19.98
C PRO A 102 -22.08 20.49 19.74
N GLY A 103 -21.86 20.91 18.49
CA GLY A 103 -20.65 21.63 18.08
C GLY A 103 -20.53 23.01 18.75
N PRO A 104 -19.31 23.56 18.88
CA PRO A 104 -19.13 24.90 19.42
C PRO A 104 -19.77 25.93 18.47
N ARG A 105 -20.52 26.87 19.05
CA ARG A 105 -21.16 28.01 18.37
C ARG A 105 -20.13 29.04 17.92
#